data_AF-H3C8S4-F1
#
_entry.id   AF-H3C8S4-F1
#
_cell.length_a   1.000
_cell.length_b   1.000
_cell.length_c   1.000
_cell.angle_alpha   90.00
_cell.angle_beta   90.00
_cell.angle_gamma   90.00
#
_symmetry.space_group_name_H-M   'P 1'
#
loop_
_entity.id
_entity.type
_entity.pdbx_description
1 polymer ?
#
loop_
_entity_poly.entity_id
_entity_poly.type
_entity_poly.pdbx_seq_one_letter_code
_entity_poly.pdbx_strand_id
1 'polypeptide(L)'
;MGRKLDLSGLSDHEAEHVLQVVQRDMKLRKKEEERLSELRQELDEEGSRCLLLSRQRCFNQRCCIRCCSPFTFLLNPKRQCRDCRYNVCKACRAYSKRERGWLCSACQKSRLLKTQSLEWFYNNVRKRFRRFGSAKVLKTLYRK
;
A
#
# COMPACT_ATOMS: atom_id res chain seq x y z
N MET A 1 -5.04 28.33 20.36
CA MET A 1 -3.62 27.96 20.20
C MET A 1 -3.32 26.73 21.04
N GLY A 2 -2.76 25.65 20.48
CA GLY A 2 -2.51 24.42 21.23
C GLY A 2 -1.31 24.56 22.18
N ARG A 3 -1.45 24.10 23.44
CA ARG A 3 -0.38 24.12 24.44
C ARG A 3 0.91 23.48 23.88
N LYS A 4 2.03 24.17 24.07
CA LYS A 4 3.37 23.67 23.71
C LYS A 4 3.68 22.48 24.61
N LEU A 5 4.23 21.41 24.03
CA LEU A 5 4.70 20.27 24.83
C LEU A 5 5.96 20.71 25.57
N ASP A 6 5.94 20.60 26.89
CA ASP A 6 7.06 20.87 27.78
C ASP A 6 7.66 19.55 28.26
N LEU A 7 8.98 19.41 28.13
CA LEU A 7 9.75 18.23 28.51
C LEU A 7 10.92 18.61 29.45
N SER A 8 10.92 19.83 30.00
CA SER A 8 11.96 20.34 30.90
C SER A 8 12.11 19.51 32.18
N GLY A 9 11.03 18.86 32.64
CA GLY A 9 11.04 18.02 33.82
C GLY A 9 11.67 16.64 33.66
N LEU A 10 12.11 16.25 32.44
CA LEU A 10 12.83 14.99 32.25
C LEU A 10 14.29 15.14 32.67
N SER A 11 14.81 14.18 33.42
CA SER A 11 16.25 14.00 33.58
C SER A 11 16.90 13.64 32.24
N ASP A 12 18.23 13.75 32.16
CA ASP A 12 18.95 13.44 30.91
C ASP A 12 18.87 11.95 30.55
N HIS A 13 18.89 11.08 31.56
CA HIS A 13 18.70 9.64 31.35
C HIS A 13 17.30 9.32 30.81
N GLU A 14 16.25 9.97 31.34
CA GLU A 14 14.88 9.79 30.82
C GLU A 14 14.72 10.36 29.40
N ALA A 15 15.29 11.53 29.14
CA ALA A 15 15.26 12.14 27.82
C ALA A 15 15.94 11.26 26.77
N GLU A 16 17.09 10.67 27.10
CA GLU A 16 17.80 9.71 26.25
C GLU A 16 16.96 8.45 26.01
N HIS A 17 16.34 7.90 27.06
CA HIS A 17 15.46 6.75 26.90
C HIS A 17 14.27 7.05 25.97
N VAL A 18 13.62 8.20 26.12
CA VAL A 18 12.53 8.65 25.22
C VAL A 18 13.04 8.81 23.79
N LEU A 19 14.25 9.36 23.59
CA LEU A 19 14.84 9.50 22.27
C LEU A 19 15.02 8.15 21.57
N GLN A 20 15.46 7.11 22.29
CA GLN A 20 15.58 5.75 21.75
C GLN A 20 14.23 5.16 21.31
N VAL A 21 13.16 5.42 22.06
CA VAL A 21 11.79 5.02 21.68
C VAL A 21 11.37 5.76 20.40
N VAL A 22 11.59 7.07 20.34
CA VAL A 22 11.29 7.90 19.16
C VAL A 22 12.05 7.41 17.93
N GLN A 23 13.34 7.08 18.06
CA GLN A 23 14.14 6.55 16.96
C GLN A 23 13.58 5.23 16.43
N ARG A 24 13.10 4.32 17.30
CA ARG A 24 12.45 3.08 16.88
C ARG A 24 11.14 3.33 16.12
N ASP A 25 10.31 4.27 16.57
CA ASP A 25 9.10 4.67 15.84
C ASP A 25 9.44 5.30 14.47
N MET A 26 10.49 6.11 14.36
CA MET A 26 10.94 6.65 13.07
C MET A 26 11.39 5.55 12.11
N LYS A 27 12.17 4.57 12.60
CA LYS A 27 12.59 3.40 11.79
C LYS A 27 11.38 2.58 11.32
N LEU A 28 10.41 2.34 12.22
CA LEU A 28 9.20 1.60 11.88
C LEU A 28 8.37 2.32 10.81
N ARG A 29 8.20 3.64 10.94
CA ARG A 29 7.46 4.45 9.95
C ARG A 29 8.15 4.45 8.60
N LYS A 30 9.48 4.63 8.56
CA LYS A 30 10.25 4.59 7.31
C LYS A 30 10.09 3.24 6.60
N LYS A 31 10.20 2.13 7.34
CA LYS A 31 9.98 0.79 6.79
C LYS A 31 8.58 0.61 6.19
N GLU A 32 7.55 1.13 6.87
CA GLU A 32 6.18 1.03 6.35
C GLU A 32 5.95 1.93 5.13
N GLU A 33 6.55 3.13 5.11
CA GLU A 33 6.51 4.02 3.94
C GLU A 33 7.19 3.37 2.73
N GLU A 34 8.37 2.78 2.90
CA GLU A 34 9.09 2.03 1.86
C GLU A 34 8.24 0.86 1.34
N ARG A 35 7.72 0.02 2.25
CA ARG A 35 6.86 -1.12 1.89
C ARG A 35 5.63 -0.69 1.08
N LEU A 36 4.96 0.40 1.47
CA LEU A 36 3.79 0.91 0.75
C LEU A 36 4.18 1.55 -0.59
N SER A 37 5.35 2.18 -0.67
CA SER A 37 5.89 2.77 -1.90
C SER A 37 6.22 1.70 -2.94
N GLU A 38 6.91 0.63 -2.53
CA GLU A 38 7.22 -0.53 -3.39
C GLU A 38 5.93 -1.16 -3.94
N LEU A 39 4.93 -1.39 -3.09
CA LEU A 39 3.63 -1.91 -3.54
C LEU A 39 2.90 -0.99 -4.53
N ARG A 40 3.01 0.34 -4.36
CA ARG A 40 2.43 1.32 -5.31
C ARG A 40 3.14 1.24 -6.65
N GLN A 41 4.47 1.27 -6.63
CA GLN A 41 5.29 1.19 -7.83
C GLN A 41 5.02 -0.10 -8.61
N GLU A 42 4.99 -1.26 -7.94
CA GLU A 42 4.66 -2.54 -8.58
C GLU A 42 3.29 -2.50 -9.29
N LEU A 43 2.29 -1.85 -8.68
CA LEU A 43 0.95 -1.73 -9.26
C LEU A 43 0.91 -0.76 -10.45
N ASP A 44 1.66 0.33 -10.39
CA ASP A 44 1.75 1.33 -11.46
C ASP A 44 2.48 0.78 -12.69
N GLU A 45 3.57 0.03 -12.47
CA GLU A 45 4.30 -0.70 -13.51
C GLU A 45 3.40 -1.75 -14.18
N GLU A 46 2.71 -2.55 -13.37
CA GLU A 46 1.79 -3.57 -13.86
C GLU A 46 0.57 -2.95 -14.60
N GLY A 47 0.10 -1.78 -14.16
CA GLY A 47 -0.92 -1.00 -14.83
C GLY A 47 -0.47 -0.51 -16.21
N SER A 48 0.72 0.07 -16.28
CA SER A 48 1.35 0.52 -17.52
C SER A 48 1.54 -0.63 -18.51
N ARG A 49 2.02 -1.78 -18.01
CA ARG A 49 2.18 -3.01 -18.79
C ARG A 49 0.85 -3.50 -19.36
N CYS A 50 -0.21 -3.55 -18.54
CA CYS A 50 -1.54 -3.95 -18.99
C CYS A 50 -2.11 -3.00 -20.04
N LEU A 51 -1.89 -1.69 -19.90
CA LEU A 51 -2.33 -0.71 -20.88
C LEU A 51 -1.70 -0.97 -22.25
N LEU A 52 -0.39 -1.20 -22.31
CA LEU A 52 0.32 -1.54 -23.55
C LEU A 52 -0.20 -2.84 -24.18
N LEU A 53 -0.36 -3.91 -23.38
CA LEU A 53 -0.86 -5.19 -23.86
C LEU A 53 -2.32 -5.09 -24.35
N SER A 54 -3.15 -4.27 -23.71
CA SER A 54 -4.55 -4.11 -24.09
C SER A 54 -4.76 -3.42 -25.44
N ARG A 55 -3.77 -2.64 -25.91
CA ARG A 55 -3.77 -2.03 -27.26
C ARG A 55 -3.49 -3.04 -28.37
N GLN A 56 -2.88 -4.18 -28.04
CA GLN A 56 -2.60 -5.23 -29.02
C GLN A 56 -3.89 -5.98 -29.38
N ARG A 57 -4.16 -6.10 -30.69
CA ARG A 57 -5.39 -6.69 -31.21
C ARG A 57 -5.63 -8.09 -30.64
N CYS A 58 -6.79 -8.25 -30.00
CA CYS A 58 -7.25 -9.52 -29.41
C CYS A 58 -6.27 -10.14 -28.40
N PHE A 59 -5.31 -9.40 -27.84
CA PHE A 59 -4.35 -9.97 -26.89
C PHE A 59 -5.07 -10.55 -25.67
N ASN A 60 -5.88 -9.76 -24.97
CA ASN A 60 -6.58 -10.24 -23.78
C ASN A 60 -7.77 -11.18 -24.07
N GLN A 61 -8.10 -11.41 -25.33
CA GLN A 61 -9.04 -12.47 -25.72
C GLN A 61 -8.33 -13.83 -25.81
N ARG A 62 -7.03 -13.82 -26.13
CA ARG A 62 -6.18 -15.00 -26.37
C ARG A 62 -5.25 -15.34 -25.21
N CYS A 63 -4.77 -14.34 -24.47
CA CYS A 63 -3.76 -14.46 -23.43
C CYS A 63 -4.17 -13.78 -22.12
N CYS A 64 -3.70 -14.32 -21.00
CA CYS A 64 -3.83 -13.72 -19.68
C CYS A 64 -3.13 -12.37 -19.64
N ILE A 65 -3.82 -11.31 -19.18
CA ILE A 65 -3.19 -9.98 -19.08
C ILE A 65 -2.01 -9.94 -18.10
N ARG A 66 -2.00 -10.83 -17.09
CA ARG A 66 -1.05 -10.84 -15.96
C ARG A 66 0.22 -11.66 -16.19
N CYS A 67 0.13 -12.78 -16.88
CA CYS A 67 1.30 -13.65 -17.13
C CYS A 67 1.58 -13.87 -18.63
N CYS A 68 0.78 -13.27 -19.50
CA CYS A 68 0.87 -13.40 -20.97
C CYS A 68 0.68 -14.82 -21.51
N SER A 69 0.44 -15.83 -20.67
CA SER A 69 0.18 -17.20 -21.10
C SER A 69 -1.14 -17.31 -21.89
N PRO A 70 -1.18 -18.12 -22.96
CA PRO A 70 -2.37 -18.31 -23.77
C PRO A 70 -3.47 -19.01 -22.96
N PHE A 71 -4.71 -18.67 -23.24
CA PHE A 71 -5.87 -19.39 -22.72
C PHE A 71 -6.08 -20.69 -23.48
N THR A 72 -6.45 -21.74 -22.76
CA THR A 72 -6.83 -23.03 -23.32
C THR A 72 -8.09 -23.50 -22.62
N PHE A 73 -9.01 -24.14 -23.36
CA PHE A 73 -10.37 -24.41 -22.87
C PHE A 73 -10.39 -25.22 -21.56
N LEU A 74 -9.50 -26.21 -21.41
CA LEU A 74 -9.47 -27.12 -20.26
C LEU A 74 -8.38 -26.77 -19.23
N LEU A 75 -7.14 -26.56 -19.68
CA LEU A 75 -5.99 -26.43 -18.78
C LEU A 75 -5.82 -25.00 -18.25
N ASN A 76 -6.18 -24.00 -19.06
CA ASN A 76 -6.02 -22.60 -18.70
C ASN A 76 -7.26 -21.74 -19.04
N PRO A 77 -8.42 -22.03 -18.41
CA PRO A 77 -9.66 -21.36 -18.74
C PRO A 77 -9.61 -19.89 -18.36
N LYS A 78 -10.07 -19.02 -19.26
CA LYS A 78 -10.18 -17.58 -19.02
C LYS A 78 -11.33 -17.25 -18.06
N ARG A 79 -11.11 -16.29 -17.15
CA ARG A 79 -12.16 -15.63 -16.35
C ARG A 79 -11.91 -14.13 -16.33
N GLN A 80 -12.98 -13.36 -16.31
CA GLN A 80 -12.91 -11.91 -16.21
C GLN A 80 -12.71 -11.48 -14.75
N CYS A 81 -11.77 -10.56 -14.50
CA CYS A 81 -11.64 -9.87 -13.23
C CYS A 81 -12.83 -8.93 -13.02
N ARG A 82 -13.44 -8.95 -11.83
CA ARG A 82 -14.58 -8.07 -11.50
C ARG A 82 -14.21 -6.58 -11.54
N ASP A 83 -13.00 -6.23 -11.11
CA ASP A 83 -12.59 -4.83 -10.94
C ASP A 83 -12.13 -4.22 -12.27
N CYS A 84 -11.11 -4.81 -12.91
CA CYS A 84 -10.49 -4.23 -14.12
C CYS A 84 -11.02 -4.80 -15.44
N ARG A 85 -11.95 -5.76 -15.40
CA ARG A 85 -12.57 -6.38 -16.59
C ARG A 85 -11.64 -7.11 -17.56
N TYR A 86 -10.34 -7.22 -17.28
CA TYR A 86 -9.43 -8.07 -18.04
C TYR A 86 -9.65 -9.56 -17.77
N ASN A 87 -9.40 -10.38 -18.79
CA ASN A 87 -9.34 -11.83 -18.69
C ASN A 87 -8.02 -12.28 -18.06
N VAL A 88 -8.11 -13.25 -17.16
CA VAL A 88 -6.99 -13.82 -16.42
C VAL A 88 -7.09 -15.35 -16.30
N CYS A 89 -5.92 -15.99 -16.27
CA CYS A 89 -5.76 -17.43 -16.08
C CYS A 89 -6.13 -17.88 -14.66
N LYS A 90 -6.15 -19.19 -14.41
CA LYS A 90 -6.37 -19.76 -13.07
C LYS A 90 -5.31 -19.32 -12.06
N ALA A 91 -4.04 -19.22 -12.46
CA ALA A 91 -2.92 -18.87 -11.59
C ALA A 91 -2.89 -17.38 -11.19
N CYS A 92 -3.42 -16.50 -12.03
CA CYS A 92 -3.40 -15.05 -11.78
C CYS A 92 -4.72 -14.51 -11.21
N ARG A 93 -5.58 -15.37 -10.66
CA ARG A 93 -6.85 -14.98 -10.07
C ARG A 93 -7.14 -15.71 -8.76
N ALA A 94 -7.92 -15.07 -7.91
CA ALA A 94 -8.50 -15.67 -6.72
C ALA A 94 -9.99 -15.32 -6.63
N TYR A 95 -10.76 -16.20 -5.99
CA TYR A 95 -12.17 -15.96 -5.73
C TYR A 95 -12.35 -15.17 -4.44
N SER A 96 -13.01 -14.01 -4.53
CA SER A 96 -13.41 -13.24 -3.36
C SER A 96 -14.81 -13.68 -2.92
N LYS A 97 -14.88 -14.35 -1.76
CA LYS A 97 -16.15 -14.80 -1.16
C LYS A 97 -17.07 -13.61 -0.83
N ARG A 98 -16.50 -12.55 -0.24
CA ARG A 98 -17.23 -11.32 0.14
C ARG A 98 -17.93 -10.68 -1.06
N GLU A 99 -17.28 -10.72 -2.21
CA GLU A 99 -17.71 -10.03 -3.44
C GLU A 99 -18.33 -10.99 -4.45
N ARG A 100 -18.45 -12.28 -4.10
CA ARG A 100 -18.94 -13.36 -4.95
C ARG A 100 -18.38 -13.31 -6.38
N GLY A 101 -17.06 -13.10 -6.53
CA GLY A 101 -16.46 -12.86 -7.84
C GLY A 101 -14.95 -13.09 -7.91
N TRP A 102 -14.44 -13.24 -9.14
CA TRP A 102 -13.01 -13.43 -9.41
C TRP A 102 -12.28 -12.09 -9.46
N LEU A 103 -11.13 -12.02 -8.80
CA LEU A 103 -10.21 -10.89 -8.83
C LEU A 103 -8.86 -11.34 -9.36
N CYS A 104 -8.24 -10.54 -10.20
CA CYS A 104 -6.86 -10.77 -10.59
C CYS A 104 -5.89 -10.41 -9.46
N SER A 105 -4.68 -10.97 -9.51
CA SER A 105 -3.62 -10.73 -8.52
C SER A 105 -3.34 -9.24 -8.28
N ALA A 106 -3.27 -8.42 -9.33
CA ALA A 106 -3.03 -6.98 -9.18
C ALA A 106 -4.22 -6.25 -8.51
N CYS A 107 -5.47 -6.61 -8.83
CA CYS A 107 -6.63 -6.00 -8.16
C CYS A 107 -6.72 -6.43 -6.68
N GLN A 108 -6.29 -7.66 -6.35
CA GLN A 108 -6.15 -8.06 -4.94
C GLN A 108 -5.08 -7.21 -4.23
N LYS A 109 -3.88 -7.08 -4.82
CA LYS A 109 -2.82 -6.21 -4.28
C LYS A 109 -3.29 -4.76 -4.12
N SER A 110 -4.00 -4.21 -5.10
CA SER A 110 -4.56 -2.86 -5.03
C SER A 110 -5.56 -2.68 -3.88
N ARG A 111 -6.47 -3.64 -3.67
CA ARG A 111 -7.39 -3.62 -2.52
C ARG A 111 -6.66 -3.72 -1.18
N LEU A 112 -5.62 -4.56 -1.12
CA LEU A 112 -4.79 -4.70 0.06
C LEU A 112 -4.08 -3.38 0.37
N LEU A 113 -3.43 -2.77 -0.62
CA LEU A 113 -2.77 -1.47 -0.49
C LEU A 113 -3.75 -0.39 0.01
N LYS A 114 -4.95 -0.30 -0.57
CA LYS A 114 -5.98 0.65 -0.14
C LYS A 114 -6.38 0.47 1.33
N THR A 115 -6.35 -0.76 1.83
CA THR A 115 -6.68 -1.06 3.22
C THR A 115 -5.50 -0.79 4.15
N GLN A 116 -4.31 -1.27 3.78
CA GLN A 116 -3.09 -1.17 4.58
C GLN A 116 -2.52 0.25 4.63
N SER A 117 -2.75 1.08 3.62
CA SER A 117 -2.27 2.47 3.61
C SER A 117 -2.93 3.34 4.68
N LEU A 118 -4.09 2.91 5.20
CA LEU A 118 -4.87 3.62 6.22
C LEU A 118 -5.04 5.11 5.88
N GLU A 119 -5.20 5.43 4.60
CA GLU A 119 -5.28 6.83 4.13
C GLU A 119 -6.38 7.60 4.84
N TRP A 120 -7.52 6.97 5.13
CA TRP A 120 -8.60 7.58 5.90
C TRP A 120 -8.11 8.07 7.28
N PHE A 121 -7.30 7.29 7.99
CA PHE A 121 -6.77 7.64 9.30
C PHE A 121 -5.71 8.74 9.18
N TYR A 122 -4.70 8.52 8.34
CA TYR A 122 -3.57 9.46 8.23
C TYR A 122 -3.98 10.82 7.63
N ASN A 123 -4.97 10.86 6.73
CA ASN A 123 -5.53 12.12 6.24
C ASN A 123 -6.21 12.90 7.38
N ASN A 124 -6.98 12.24 8.24
CA ASN A 124 -7.61 12.88 9.38
C ASN A 124 -6.58 13.37 10.41
N VAL A 125 -5.56 12.57 10.70
CA VAL A 125 -4.45 12.98 11.58
C VAL A 125 -3.73 14.21 11.04
N ARG A 126 -3.40 14.24 9.73
CA ARG A 126 -2.74 15.39 9.08
C ARG A 126 -3.60 16.65 9.04
N LYS A 127 -4.92 16.51 8.90
CA LYS A 127 -5.86 17.64 8.98
C LYS A 127 -5.92 18.24 10.38
N ARG A 128 -5.89 17.40 11.42
CA ARG A 128 -5.99 17.84 12.82
C ARG A 128 -4.67 18.30 13.41
N PHE A 129 -3.56 17.70 13.02
CA PHE A 129 -2.25 17.93 13.61
C PHE A 129 -1.18 18.19 12.54
N ARG A 130 -0.37 19.23 12.75
CA ARG A 130 0.74 19.57 11.84
C ARG A 130 1.85 18.51 11.79
N ARG A 131 2.01 17.71 12.84
CA ARG A 131 3.04 16.66 12.96
C ARG A 131 2.47 15.49 13.75
N PHE A 132 2.96 14.28 13.48
CA PHE A 132 2.67 13.12 14.31
C PHE A 132 3.45 13.18 15.65
N GLY A 133 3.06 12.33 16.60
CA GLY A 133 3.53 12.37 17.99
C GLY A 133 5.05 12.40 18.12
N SER A 134 5.75 11.39 17.58
CA SER A 134 7.21 11.29 17.71
C SER A 134 7.96 12.43 17.04
N ALA A 135 7.45 12.97 15.91
CA ALA A 135 8.02 14.17 15.31
C ALA A 135 7.82 15.43 16.17
N LYS A 136 6.71 15.51 16.92
CA LYS A 136 6.49 16.58 17.91
C LYS A 136 7.45 16.43 19.09
N VAL A 137 7.60 15.22 19.63
CA VAL A 137 8.51 14.91 20.76
C VAL A 137 9.96 15.20 20.38
N LEU A 138 10.43 14.66 19.26
CA LEU A 138 11.81 14.86 18.77
C LEU A 138 12.16 16.34 18.67
N LYS A 139 11.25 17.14 18.10
CA LYS A 139 11.44 18.59 17.99
C LYS A 139 11.54 19.30 19.35
N THR A 140 10.83 18.81 20.36
CA THR A 140 10.91 19.38 21.71
C THR A 140 12.17 18.93 22.44
N LEU A 141 12.59 17.67 22.30
CA LEU A 141 13.83 17.15 22.89
C LEU A 141 15.07 17.90 22.37
N TYR A 142 15.17 18.17 21.06
CA TYR A 142 16.25 18.99 20.49
C TYR A 142 16.30 20.45 20.95
N ARG A 143 15.27 20.91 21.68
CA ARG A 143 15.18 22.28 22.20
C ARG A 143 15.37 22.34 23.72
N LYS A 144 15.55 21.18 24.37
CA LYS A 144 16.10 21.11 25.73
C LYS A 144 17.59 21.46 25.61
#